data_AF-A0AAD2TNI2-F1
#
_entry.id   AF-A0AAD2TNI2-F1
#
_cell.length_a   1.000
_cell.length_b   1.000
_cell.length_c   1.000
_cell.angle_alpha   90.00
_cell.angle_beta   90.00
_cell.angle_gamma   90.00
#
_symmetry.space_group_name_H-M   'P 1'
#
loop_
_entity.id
_entity.type
_entity.pdbx_description
1 polymer ?
#
loop_
_entity_poly.entity_id
_entity_poly.type
_entity_poly.pdbx_seq_one_letter_code
_entity_poly.pdbx_strand_id
1 'polypeptide(L)'
;MEGSYLRILMMCGMLALLLCGGCWVFAWKHLRRRIDERFDVLSEHLERHAAECPIRKEHLLASCLPADPERKGNGSFHRSFRASYPGFLPTLRERVPGITPAEETLCMLIKMNLSNREIADKMSISIGSLHTTRYRLKQKMPPEAAKGMDEWVRAIE
;
A
#
# COMPACT_ATOMS: atom_id res chain seq x y z
N MET A 1 4.76 60.06 -23.91
CA MET A 1 3.82 59.74 -22.80
C MET A 1 3.73 58.25 -22.47
N GLU A 2 4.60 57.39 -23.02
CA GLU A 2 4.46 55.92 -22.89
C GLU A 2 5.09 55.33 -21.61
N GLY A 3 6.10 55.99 -21.04
CA GLY A 3 6.81 55.49 -19.84
C GLY A 3 5.99 55.49 -18.55
N SER A 4 4.95 56.33 -18.44
CA SER A 4 4.11 56.42 -17.24
C SER A 4 3.14 55.24 -17.12
N TYR A 5 2.62 54.75 -18.24
CA TYR A 5 1.69 53.61 -18.25
C TYR A 5 2.39 52.31 -17.87
N LEU A 6 3.65 52.13 -18.29
CA LEU A 6 4.43 50.95 -17.93
C LEU A 6 4.69 50.87 -16.42
N ARG A 7 4.94 52.02 -15.78
CA ARG A 7 5.14 52.10 -14.32
C ARG A 7 3.86 51.78 -13.55
N ILE A 8 2.72 52.28 -14.00
CA ILE A 8 1.41 52.00 -13.39
C ILE A 8 1.06 50.51 -13.54
N LEU A 9 1.28 49.93 -14.71
CA LEU A 9 1.01 48.51 -14.96
C LEU A 9 1.86 47.60 -14.06
N MET A 10 3.13 47.93 -13.85
CA MET A 10 4.03 47.20 -12.96
C MET A 10 3.61 47.31 -11.49
N MET A 11 3.16 48.49 -11.04
CA MET A 11 2.65 48.68 -9.67
C MET A 11 1.37 47.87 -9.42
N CYS A 12 0.44 47.86 -10.37
CA CYS A 12 -0.77 47.03 -10.29
C CYS A 12 -0.44 45.53 -10.28
N GLY A 13 0.54 45.09 -11.09
CA GLY A 13 1.00 43.70 -11.10
C GLY A 13 1.61 43.24 -9.77
N MET A 14 2.47 44.06 -9.15
CA MET A 14 3.04 43.75 -7.84
C MET A 14 1.99 43.76 -6.72
N LEU A 15 1.02 44.68 -6.76
CA LEU A 15 -0.07 44.70 -5.79
C LEU A 15 -0.96 43.46 -5.93
N ALA A 16 -1.26 43.02 -7.16
CA ALA A 16 -2.03 41.81 -7.42
C ALA A 16 -1.29 40.54 -6.96
N LEU A 17 0.03 40.45 -7.15
CA LEU A 17 0.84 39.33 -6.65
C LEU A 17 0.88 39.28 -5.12
N LEU A 18 0.97 40.44 -4.44
CA LEU A 18 0.95 40.51 -2.98
C LEU A 18 -0.43 40.14 -2.40
N LEU A 19 -1.52 40.61 -3.03
CA LEU A 19 -2.88 40.31 -2.59
C LEU A 19 -3.26 38.85 -2.87
N CYS A 20 -2.93 38.31 -4.05
CA CYS A 20 -3.19 36.90 -4.39
C CYS A 20 -2.29 35.93 -3.60
N GLY A 21 -1.01 36.28 -3.38
CA GLY A 21 -0.08 35.48 -2.59
C GLY A 21 -0.49 35.36 -1.12
N GLY A 22 -0.97 36.45 -0.51
CA GLY A 22 -1.50 36.45 0.85
C GLY A 22 -2.73 35.56 1.01
N CYS A 23 -3.69 35.63 0.06
CA CYS A 23 -4.87 34.78 0.04
C CYS A 23 -4.52 33.30 -0.17
N TRP A 24 -3.53 32.97 -1.01
CA TRP A 24 -3.07 31.60 -1.24
C TRP A 24 -2.41 31.01 0.01
N VAL A 25 -1.55 31.77 0.70
CA VAL A 25 -0.92 31.31 1.95
C VAL A 25 -1.96 31.14 3.06
N PHE A 26 -2.96 32.02 3.14
CA PHE A 26 -4.01 31.91 4.14
C PHE A 26 -4.95 30.72 3.88
N ALA A 27 -5.34 30.50 2.62
CA ALA A 27 -6.12 29.33 2.21
C ALA A 27 -5.33 28.03 2.39
N TRP A 28 -4.03 28.02 2.07
CA TRP A 28 -3.16 26.86 2.28
C TRP A 28 -2.95 26.59 3.77
N LYS A 29 -2.77 27.62 4.60
CA LYS A 29 -2.67 27.50 6.06
C LYS A 29 -3.98 27.01 6.69
N HIS A 30 -5.13 27.43 6.17
CA HIS A 30 -6.44 26.96 6.61
C HIS A 30 -6.73 25.52 6.16
N LEU A 31 -6.35 25.16 4.93
CA LEU A 31 -6.51 23.81 4.39
C LEU A 31 -5.54 22.80 5.04
N ARG A 32 -4.30 23.23 5.35
CA ARG A 32 -3.30 22.41 6.05
C ARG A 32 -3.76 22.04 7.46
N ARG A 33 -4.32 22.99 8.22
CA ARG A 33 -4.87 22.72 9.57
C ARG A 33 -5.90 21.59 9.60
N ARG A 34 -6.78 21.51 8.59
CA ARG A 34 -7.79 20.45 8.47
C ARG A 34 -7.20 19.07 8.14
N ILE A 35 -6.09 19.06 7.39
CA ILE A 35 -5.36 17.84 7.04
C ILE A 35 -4.57 17.35 8.26
N ASP A 36 -3.90 18.26 8.97
CA ASP A 36 -3.07 17.94 10.13
C ASP A 36 -3.93 17.37 11.30
N GLU A 37 -5.10 17.95 11.60
CA GLU A 37 -6.01 17.42 12.65
C GLU A 37 -6.49 15.99 12.36
N ARG A 38 -6.81 15.68 11.10
CA ARG A 38 -7.23 14.32 10.70
C ARG A 38 -6.08 13.33 10.70
N PHE A 39 -4.86 13.81 10.41
CA PHE A 39 -3.65 12.99 10.41
C PHE A 39 -3.21 12.64 11.83
N ASP A 40 -3.32 13.58 12.77
CA ASP A 40 -2.98 13.36 14.19
C ASP A 40 -3.94 12.37 14.88
N VAL A 41 -5.23 12.43 14.57
CA VAL A 41 -6.18 11.42 15.10
C VAL A 41 -5.91 10.04 14.51
N LEU A 42 -5.47 9.96 13.24
CA LEU A 42 -5.13 8.70 12.59
C LEU A 42 -3.80 8.12 13.12
N SER A 43 -2.79 8.96 13.37
CA SER A 43 -1.52 8.55 13.95
C SER A 43 -1.71 8.05 15.37
N GLU A 44 -2.54 8.72 16.16
CA GLU A 44 -2.84 8.32 17.52
C GLU A 44 -3.67 7.01 17.58
N HIS A 45 -4.58 6.78 16.62
CA HIS A 45 -5.23 5.46 16.48
C HIS A 45 -4.24 4.38 16.04
N LEU A 46 -3.30 4.70 15.14
CA LEU A 46 -2.25 3.77 14.73
C LEU A 46 -1.34 3.40 15.92
N GLU A 47 -1.01 4.38 16.77
CA GLU A 47 -0.20 4.16 17.97
C GLU A 47 -0.95 3.40 19.06
N ARG A 48 -2.25 3.67 19.28
CA ARG A 48 -3.09 2.88 20.20
C ARG A 48 -3.20 1.43 19.75
N HIS A 49 -3.44 1.19 18.46
CA HIS A 49 -3.46 -0.17 17.91
C HIS A 49 -2.07 -0.83 17.92
N ALA A 50 -0.99 -0.07 17.69
CA ALA A 50 0.38 -0.59 17.78
C ALA A 50 0.80 -0.94 19.21
N ALA A 51 0.26 -0.26 20.23
CA ALA A 51 0.50 -0.57 21.64
C ALA A 51 -0.26 -1.83 22.10
N GLU A 52 -1.43 -2.11 21.50
CA GLU A 52 -2.21 -3.33 21.73
C GLU A 52 -1.79 -4.50 20.82
N CYS A 53 -0.94 -4.25 19.82
CA CYS A 53 -0.47 -5.29 18.92
C CYS A 53 0.29 -6.40 19.68
N PRO A 54 -0.17 -7.66 19.61
CA PRO A 54 0.51 -8.81 20.22
C PRO A 54 1.85 -9.17 19.55
N ILE A 55 2.28 -8.39 18.55
CA ILE A 55 3.46 -8.58 17.69
C ILE A 55 4.75 -8.81 18.52
N ARG A 56 4.86 -8.26 19.73
CA ARG A 56 6.06 -8.46 20.56
C ARG A 56 6.21 -9.90 21.09
N LYS A 57 5.12 -10.66 21.28
CA LYS A 57 5.21 -12.04 21.77
C LYS A 57 5.48 -13.06 20.67
N GLU A 58 5.03 -12.82 19.44
CA GLU A 58 5.25 -13.76 18.32
C GLU A 58 6.61 -13.62 17.63
N HIS A 59 7.34 -12.52 17.86
CA HIS A 59 8.73 -12.41 17.42
C HIS A 59 9.64 -13.54 17.95
N LEU A 60 9.26 -14.20 19.06
CA LEU A 60 9.93 -15.41 19.58
C LEU A 60 9.47 -16.72 18.92
N LEU A 61 8.33 -16.73 18.23
CA LEU A 61 7.82 -17.91 17.52
C LEU A 61 8.26 -17.93 16.05
N ALA A 62 8.48 -16.75 15.45
CA ALA A 62 9.02 -16.63 14.09
C ALA A 62 10.45 -17.19 13.96
N SER A 63 11.23 -17.26 15.05
CA SER A 63 12.54 -17.93 15.08
C SER A 63 12.44 -19.47 15.10
N CYS A 64 11.26 -20.03 15.41
CA CYS A 64 11.01 -21.48 15.38
C CYS A 64 10.52 -21.99 14.02
N LEU A 65 10.16 -21.10 13.08
CA LEU A 65 9.83 -21.48 11.73
C LEU A 65 11.13 -21.63 10.92
N PRO A 66 11.38 -22.79 10.30
CA PRO A 66 12.60 -23.00 9.53
C PRO A 66 12.72 -21.92 8.46
N ALA A 67 13.84 -21.20 8.49
CA ALA A 67 14.20 -20.27 7.44
C ALA A 67 14.29 -21.05 6.13
N ASP A 68 13.34 -20.83 5.23
CA ASP A 68 13.36 -21.37 3.88
C ASP A 68 14.60 -20.82 3.15
N PRO A 69 15.59 -21.67 2.82
CA PRO A 69 16.91 -21.23 2.38
C PRO A 69 16.95 -20.69 0.94
N GLU A 70 15.86 -20.72 0.17
CA GLU A 70 15.85 -20.33 -1.26
C GLU A 70 15.28 -18.94 -1.59
N ARG A 71 15.21 -17.99 -0.65
CA ARG A 71 14.52 -16.71 -0.91
C ARG A 71 15.42 -15.54 -1.33
N LYS A 72 15.70 -15.41 -2.63
CA LYS A 72 16.24 -14.16 -3.22
C LYS A 72 15.22 -13.01 -3.04
N GLY A 73 15.57 -12.01 -2.22
CA GLY A 73 15.08 -10.62 -2.36
C GLY A 73 13.80 -10.17 -1.62
N ASN A 74 13.03 -11.05 -0.96
CA ASN A 74 11.77 -10.66 -0.29
C ASN A 74 11.60 -11.18 1.15
N GLY A 75 12.68 -11.65 1.78
CA GLY A 75 12.63 -12.25 3.12
C GLY A 75 12.08 -11.31 4.20
N SER A 76 12.35 -10.00 4.12
CA SER A 76 11.82 -9.01 5.07
C SER A 76 10.30 -8.85 4.93
N PHE A 77 9.80 -8.67 3.71
CA PHE A 77 8.37 -8.58 3.43
C PHE A 77 7.61 -9.80 3.92
N HIS A 78 8.14 -11.01 3.64
CA HIS A 78 7.52 -12.26 4.07
C HIS A 78 7.42 -12.40 5.58
N ARG A 79 8.48 -12.02 6.29
CA ARG A 79 8.48 -12.03 7.76
C ARG A 79 7.44 -11.06 8.32
N SER A 80 7.42 -9.82 7.83
CA SER A 80 6.44 -8.82 8.27
C SER A 80 5.02 -9.23 7.94
N PHE A 81 4.77 -9.79 6.75
CA PHE A 81 3.45 -10.27 6.37
C PHE A 81 2.97 -11.40 7.27
N ARG A 82 3.82 -12.41 7.54
CA ARG A 82 3.47 -13.52 8.44
C ARG A 82 3.17 -13.05 9.87
N ALA A 83 3.86 -12.01 10.33
CA ALA A 83 3.58 -11.42 11.63
C ALA A 83 2.23 -10.67 11.68
N SER A 84 1.81 -10.06 10.57
CA SER A 84 0.49 -9.40 10.47
C SER A 84 -0.67 -10.36 10.15
N TYR A 85 -0.38 -11.45 9.45
CA TYR A 85 -1.36 -12.43 8.96
C TYR A 85 -0.83 -13.87 9.15
N PRO A 86 -0.74 -14.38 10.39
CA PRO A 86 -0.13 -15.67 10.69
C PRO A 86 -0.92 -16.85 10.11
N GLY A 87 -2.26 -16.76 10.01
CA GLY A 87 -3.15 -17.81 9.48
C GLY A 87 -3.21 -17.88 7.96
N PHE A 88 -2.97 -16.76 7.28
CA PHE A 88 -3.22 -16.63 5.85
C PHE A 88 -2.45 -17.63 4.98
N LEU A 89 -1.14 -17.74 5.22
CA LEU A 89 -0.24 -18.53 4.39
C LEU A 89 -0.47 -20.05 4.55
N PRO A 90 -0.63 -20.57 5.79
CA PRO A 90 -1.12 -21.94 6.02
C PRO A 90 -2.46 -22.22 5.34
N THR A 91 -3.48 -21.38 5.55
CA THR A 91 -4.82 -21.60 4.98
C THR A 91 -4.81 -21.51 3.45
N LEU A 92 -4.00 -20.61 2.87
CA LEU A 92 -3.83 -20.51 1.43
C LEU A 92 -3.24 -21.80 0.83
N ARG A 93 -2.22 -22.38 1.48
CA ARG A 93 -1.58 -23.63 1.04
C ARG A 93 -2.51 -24.83 1.16
N GLU A 94 -3.36 -24.86 2.17
CA GLU A 94 -4.40 -25.89 2.33
C GLU A 94 -5.45 -25.80 1.23
N ARG A 95 -5.95 -24.59 0.94
CA ARG A 95 -7.00 -24.37 -0.06
C ARG A 95 -6.51 -24.45 -1.51
N VAL A 96 -5.23 -24.17 -1.77
CA VAL A 96 -4.60 -24.20 -3.09
C VAL A 96 -3.32 -25.03 -3.02
N PRO A 97 -3.41 -26.38 -3.03
CA PRO A 97 -2.25 -27.23 -2.99
C PRO A 97 -1.39 -27.03 -4.26
N GLY A 98 -0.07 -26.98 -4.10
CA GLY A 98 0.87 -26.75 -5.22
C GLY A 98 0.98 -25.28 -5.67
N ILE A 99 0.56 -24.34 -4.82
CA ILE A 99 0.86 -22.92 -4.99
C ILE A 99 2.38 -22.68 -4.94
N THR A 100 2.88 -21.89 -5.89
CA THR A 100 4.31 -21.56 -5.99
C THR A 100 4.65 -20.35 -5.10
N PRO A 101 5.93 -20.16 -4.71
CA PRO A 101 6.33 -19.00 -3.91
C PRO A 101 6.02 -17.63 -4.55
N ALA A 102 6.01 -17.57 -5.88
CA ALA A 102 5.63 -16.37 -6.64
C ALA A 102 4.11 -16.11 -6.54
N GLU A 103 3.30 -17.16 -6.67
CA GLU A 103 1.84 -17.08 -6.51
C GLU A 103 1.45 -16.77 -5.05
N GLU A 104 2.16 -17.29 -4.05
CA GLU A 104 1.99 -16.88 -2.66
C GLU A 104 2.24 -15.37 -2.50
N THR A 105 3.34 -14.88 -3.07
CA THR A 105 3.71 -13.46 -3.05
C THR A 105 2.61 -12.60 -3.68
N LEU A 106 2.06 -13.03 -4.81
CA LEU A 106 0.91 -12.40 -5.43
C LEU A 106 -0.31 -12.36 -4.47
N CYS A 107 -0.69 -13.48 -3.86
CA CYS A 107 -1.81 -13.54 -2.93
C CYS A 107 -1.62 -12.64 -1.71
N MET A 108 -0.42 -12.57 -1.14
CA MET A 108 -0.14 -11.66 -0.02
C MET A 108 -0.32 -10.20 -0.41
N LEU A 109 0.13 -9.80 -1.60
CA LEU A 109 -0.05 -8.43 -2.08
C LEU A 109 -1.53 -8.12 -2.38
N ILE A 110 -2.29 -9.11 -2.86
CA ILE A 110 -3.76 -8.99 -3.02
C ILE A 110 -4.46 -8.84 -1.67
N LYS A 111 -4.06 -9.62 -0.65
CA LYS A 111 -4.59 -9.52 0.72
C LYS A 111 -4.34 -8.14 1.33
N MET A 112 -3.21 -7.53 0.98
CA MET A 112 -2.88 -6.14 1.34
C MET A 112 -3.59 -5.08 0.48
N ASN A 113 -4.52 -5.49 -0.39
CA ASN A 113 -5.33 -4.62 -1.24
C ASN A 113 -4.56 -3.77 -2.25
N LEU A 114 -3.42 -4.26 -2.75
CA LEU A 114 -2.69 -3.59 -3.83
C LEU A 114 -3.39 -3.78 -5.18
N SER A 115 -3.30 -2.77 -6.03
CA SER A 115 -3.75 -2.84 -7.42
C SER A 115 -2.81 -3.71 -8.26
N ASN A 116 -3.30 -4.24 -9.38
CA ASN A 116 -2.48 -5.05 -10.30
C ASN A 116 -1.22 -4.29 -10.80
N ARG A 117 -1.29 -2.96 -10.93
CA ARG A 117 -0.13 -2.15 -11.32
C ARG A 117 0.92 -2.14 -10.21
N GLU A 118 0.52 -1.84 -8.98
CA GLU A 118 1.42 -1.83 -7.82
C GLU A 118 2.02 -3.21 -7.55
N ILE A 119 1.25 -4.28 -7.76
CA ILE A 119 1.74 -5.65 -7.65
C ILE A 119 2.83 -5.93 -8.69
N ALA A 120 2.58 -5.57 -9.96
CA ALA A 120 3.55 -5.76 -11.03
C ALA A 120 4.85 -5.01 -10.74
N ASP A 121 4.74 -3.75 -10.29
CA ASP A 121 5.88 -2.92 -9.89
C ASP A 121 6.64 -3.55 -8.71
N LYS A 122 5.93 -3.99 -7.66
CA LYS A 122 6.51 -4.61 -6.46
C LYS A 122 7.19 -5.95 -6.73
N MET A 123 6.68 -6.70 -7.70
CA MET A 123 7.27 -7.97 -8.15
C MET A 123 8.32 -7.78 -9.25
N SER A 124 8.54 -6.54 -9.73
CA SER A 124 9.44 -6.22 -10.83
C SER A 124 9.16 -7.03 -12.10
N ILE A 125 7.88 -7.21 -12.43
CA ILE A 125 7.40 -7.90 -13.62
C ILE A 125 6.48 -6.98 -14.45
N SER A 126 6.28 -7.32 -15.72
CA SER A 126 5.29 -6.61 -16.54
C SER A 126 3.86 -6.97 -16.12
N ILE A 127 2.90 -6.07 -16.39
CA ILE A 127 1.48 -6.33 -16.16
C ILE A 127 0.99 -7.58 -16.91
N GLY A 128 1.50 -7.82 -18.13
CA GLY A 128 1.18 -9.02 -18.91
C GLY A 128 1.65 -10.30 -18.23
N SER A 129 2.87 -10.30 -17.67
CA SER A 129 3.38 -11.42 -16.87
C SER A 129 2.56 -11.66 -15.60
N LEU A 130 2.09 -10.58 -14.97
CA LEU A 130 1.18 -10.67 -13.83
C LEU A 130 -0.14 -11.32 -14.23
N HIS A 131 -0.74 -10.94 -15.36
CA HIS A 131 -1.97 -11.57 -15.87
C HIS A 131 -1.79 -13.07 -16.12
N THR A 132 -0.67 -13.49 -16.71
CA THR A 132 -0.35 -14.91 -16.91
C THR A 132 -0.22 -15.65 -15.58
N THR A 133 0.45 -15.05 -14.59
CA THR A 133 0.57 -15.62 -13.24
C THR A 133 -0.81 -15.74 -12.57
N ARG A 134 -1.66 -14.71 -12.66
CA ARG A 134 -3.03 -14.74 -12.15
C ARG A 134 -3.87 -15.81 -12.84
N TYR A 135 -3.72 -15.98 -14.16
CA TYR A 135 -4.41 -17.03 -14.89
C TYR A 135 -4.00 -18.42 -14.41
N ARG A 136 -2.69 -18.69 -14.28
CA ARG A 136 -2.18 -19.96 -13.75
C ARG A 136 -2.68 -20.24 -12.33
N LEU A 137 -2.70 -19.22 -11.48
CA LEU A 137 -3.24 -19.32 -10.13
C LEU A 137 -4.72 -19.70 -10.13
N LYS A 138 -5.54 -19.05 -10.98
CA LYS A 138 -6.97 -19.38 -11.13
C LYS A 138 -7.21 -20.83 -11.55
N GLN A 139 -6.34 -21.41 -12.37
CA GLN A 139 -6.47 -22.82 -12.78
C GLN A 139 -6.23 -23.80 -11.62
N LYS A 140 -5.53 -23.38 -10.56
CA LYS A 140 -5.27 -24.18 -9.36
C LYS A 140 -6.32 -23.96 -8.27
N MET A 141 -7.12 -22.91 -8.37
CA MET A 141 -8.11 -22.53 -7.37
C MET A 141 -9.45 -23.25 -7.59
N PRO A 142 -10.26 -23.39 -6.53
CA PRO A 142 -11.65 -23.79 -6.68
C PRO A 142 -12.42 -22.88 -7.67
N PRO A 143 -13.37 -23.40 -8.46
CA PRO A 143 -14.09 -22.62 -9.47
C PRO A 143 -14.78 -21.36 -8.92
N GLU A 144 -15.33 -21.44 -7.71
CA GLU A 144 -16.00 -20.37 -6.98
C GLU A 144 -15.00 -19.27 -6.60
N ALA A 145 -13.81 -19.67 -6.18
CA ALA A 145 -12.70 -18.76 -5.86
C ALA A 145 -12.17 -18.07 -7.13
N ALA A 146 -12.06 -18.78 -8.26
CA ALA A 146 -11.49 -18.23 -9.49
C ALA A 146 -12.31 -17.07 -10.10
N LYS A 147 -13.65 -17.08 -9.93
CA LYS A 147 -14.56 -16.01 -10.39
C LYS A 147 -14.29 -14.70 -9.65
N GLY A 148 -14.07 -14.76 -8.34
CA GLY A 148 -13.84 -13.63 -7.46
C GLY A 148 -12.48 -13.69 -6.77
N MET A 149 -11.41 -14.02 -7.50
CA MET A 149 -10.11 -14.38 -6.91
C MET A 149 -9.60 -13.37 -5.88
N ASP A 150 -9.68 -12.07 -6.17
CA ASP A 150 -9.14 -11.06 -5.26
C ASP A 150 -9.97 -10.97 -3.97
N GLU A 151 -11.29 -11.05 -4.09
CA GLU A 151 -12.20 -11.06 -2.95
C GLU A 151 -12.02 -12.31 -2.10
N TRP A 152 -11.93 -13.47 -2.77
CA TRP A 152 -11.70 -14.74 -2.10
C TRP A 152 -10.37 -14.77 -1.35
N VAL A 153 -9.29 -14.25 -1.95
CA VAL A 153 -7.99 -14.13 -1.28
C VAL A 153 -8.07 -13.19 -0.09
N ARG A 154 -8.76 -12.05 -0.20
CA ARG A 154 -8.94 -11.10 0.92
C ARG A 154 -9.75 -11.70 2.07
N ALA A 155 -10.66 -12.62 1.78
CA ALA A 155 -11.49 -13.30 2.76
C ALA A 155 -10.78 -14.44 3.53
N ILE A 156 -9.55 -14.80 3.16
CA ILE A 156 -8.75 -15.78 3.93
C ILE A 156 -8.25 -15.12 5.22
N GLU A 157 -8.52 -15.73 6.37
CA GLU A 157 -8.06 -15.27 7.70
C GLU A 157 -6.55 -15.45 7.91
#